data_AF-A0A0G0PZB7-F1
#
_entry.id   AF-A0A0G0PZB7-F1
#
_cell.length_a   1.000
_cell.length_b   1.000
_cell.length_c   1.000
_cell.angle_alpha   90.00
_cell.angle_beta   90.00
_cell.angle_gamma   90.00
#
_symmetry.space_group_name_H-M   'P 1'
#
loop_
_entity.id
_entity.type
_entity.pdbx_description
1 polymer ?
#
loop_
_entity_poly.entity_id
_entity_poly.type
_entity_poly.pdbx_seq_one_letter_code
_entity_poly.pdbx_strand_id
1 'polypeptide(L)'
;MIIPYLIIILSIVGLVFIVSRKIPTLIKLPAEPDQNALPGVPLRERAVNLAKTISHPNFWLVFLGWLEKTLRKARILFLKLDNFFISLIAKSREKSSEMAEKSKEWMSERRMQKIGKLKMMADLRRTAEEKEEMFLSILKQNPRDIKAYKDLGQLYMDQGNTHDAEAAFKESLKINPEDEVAIAKIEEIKNLRENHSGQ
;
A
#
# COMPACT_ATOMS: atom_id res chain seq x y z
N MET A 1 -8.86 -19.64 13.24
CA MET A 1 -9.81 -19.85 12.12
C MET A 1 -10.58 -21.19 12.16
N ILE A 2 -10.59 -21.92 13.29
CA ILE A 2 -11.19 -23.28 13.38
C ILE A 2 -12.65 -23.26 13.88
N ILE A 3 -13.06 -22.16 14.51
CA ILE A 3 -14.39 -21.95 15.12
C ILE A 3 -15.56 -22.23 14.16
N PRO A 4 -15.59 -21.75 12.90
CA PRO A 4 -16.75 -21.98 12.02
C PRO A 4 -16.90 -23.46 11.63
N TYR A 5 -15.80 -24.18 11.44
CA TYR A 5 -15.84 -25.61 11.11
C TYR A 5 -16.33 -26.45 12.28
N LEU A 6 -15.99 -26.06 13.52
CA LEU A 6 -16.42 -26.74 14.72
C LEU A 6 -17.94 -26.58 14.92
N ILE A 7 -18.51 -25.42 14.59
CA ILE A 7 -19.96 -25.15 14.62
C ILE A 7 -20.71 -26.01 13.57
N ILE A 8 -20.16 -26.15 12.36
CA ILE A 8 -20.75 -26.97 11.29
C ILE A 8 -20.76 -28.44 11.70
N ILE A 9 -19.66 -28.95 12.25
CA ILE A 9 -19.57 -30.33 12.74
C ILE A 9 -20.56 -30.54 13.90
N LEU A 10 -20.63 -29.62 14.86
CA LEU A 10 -21.58 -29.69 15.97
C LEU A 10 -23.04 -29.68 15.48
N SER A 11 -23.34 -28.91 14.44
CA SER A 11 -24.68 -28.81 13.83
C SER A 11 -25.06 -30.11 13.10
N ILE A 12 -24.13 -30.71 12.36
CA ILE A 12 -24.35 -31.99 11.68
C ILE A 12 -24.56 -33.10 12.71
N VAL A 13 -23.76 -33.14 13.78
CA VAL A 13 -23.90 -34.13 14.86
C VAL A 13 -25.24 -33.95 15.58
N GLY A 14 -25.64 -32.71 15.89
CA GLY A 14 -26.93 -32.40 16.50
C GLY A 14 -28.11 -32.82 15.62
N LEU A 15 -28.03 -32.57 14.31
CA LEU A 15 -29.06 -32.95 13.35
C LEU A 15 -29.18 -34.47 13.22
N VAL A 16 -28.06 -35.18 13.13
CA VAL A 16 -28.01 -36.65 13.12
C VAL A 16 -28.58 -37.24 14.42
N PHE A 17 -28.27 -36.65 15.57
CA PHE A 17 -28.79 -37.07 16.88
C PHE A 17 -30.31 -36.83 17.04
N ILE A 18 -30.82 -35.69 16.56
CA ILE A 18 -32.25 -35.39 16.58
C ILE A 18 -33.03 -36.36 15.69
N VAL A 19 -32.51 -36.61 14.48
CA VAL A 19 -33.11 -37.54 13.53
C VAL A 19 -33.09 -38.96 14.08
N SER A 20 -31.96 -39.44 14.62
CA SER A 20 -31.85 -40.78 15.22
C SER A 20 -32.82 -40.98 16.39
N ARG A 21 -33.04 -39.95 17.22
CA ARG A 21 -33.98 -40.02 18.36
C ARG A 21 -35.45 -39.98 17.95
N LYS A 22 -35.82 -39.30 16.85
CA LYS A 22 -37.22 -39.16 16.41
C LYS A 22 -37.70 -40.26 15.45
N ILE A 23 -36.79 -40.94 14.76
CA ILE A 23 -37.09 -42.11 13.90
C ILE A 23 -38.00 -43.16 14.56
N PRO A 24 -37.78 -43.63 15.82
CA PRO A 24 -38.66 -44.64 16.42
C PRO A 24 -40.11 -44.18 16.65
N THR A 25 -40.33 -42.86 16.75
CA THR A 25 -41.69 -42.28 16.88
C THR A 25 -42.39 -42.23 15.54
N LEU A 26 -41.65 -41.90 14.47
CA LEU A 26 -42.16 -41.87 13.10
C LEU A 26 -42.51 -43.28 12.56
N ILE A 27 -41.84 -44.32 13.07
CA ILE A 27 -42.11 -45.73 12.72
C ILE A 27 -43.39 -46.27 13.40
N LYS A 28 -43.80 -45.69 14.54
CA LYS A 28 -44.96 -46.14 15.34
C LYS A 28 -46.30 -45.55 14.91
N LEU A 29 -46.31 -44.56 14.01
CA LEU A 29 -47.55 -43.97 13.52
C LEU A 29 -48.23 -44.96 12.56
N PRO A 30 -49.49 -45.37 12.80
CA PRO A 30 -50.21 -46.20 11.84
C PRO A 30 -50.30 -45.45 10.52
N ALA A 31 -50.05 -46.17 9.41
CA ALA A 31 -50.26 -45.67 8.07
C ALA A 31 -51.77 -45.56 7.81
N GLU A 32 -52.43 -44.58 8.42
CA GLU A 32 -53.80 -44.25 8.05
C GLU A 32 -53.77 -43.51 6.70
N PRO A 33 -54.46 -44.02 5.68
CA PRO A 33 -54.59 -43.32 4.41
C PRO A 33 -55.58 -42.16 4.62
N ASP A 34 -55.06 -40.99 4.96
CA ASP A 34 -55.85 -39.77 4.98
C ASP A 34 -56.37 -39.50 3.56
N GLN A 35 -57.70 -39.51 3.37
CA GLN A 35 -58.38 -39.41 2.09
C GLN A 35 -58.13 -38.05 1.37
N ASN A 36 -57.45 -37.11 2.03
CA ASN A 36 -57.07 -35.81 1.47
C ASN A 36 -55.55 -35.59 1.31
N ALA A 37 -54.74 -36.65 1.39
CA ALA A 37 -53.30 -36.52 1.19
C ALA A 37 -52.97 -36.21 -0.29
N LEU A 38 -52.36 -35.03 -0.51
CA LEU A 38 -51.88 -34.52 -1.80
C LEU A 38 -51.21 -35.61 -2.66
N PRO A 39 -51.47 -35.66 -3.99
CA PRO A 39 -50.89 -36.65 -4.89
C PRO A 39 -49.40 -36.32 -5.12
N GLY A 40 -48.54 -36.79 -4.22
CA GLY A 40 -47.10 -36.60 -4.36
C GLY A 40 -46.31 -36.78 -3.07
N VAL A 41 -46.15 -38.02 -2.58
CA VAL A 41 -45.06 -38.29 -1.63
C VAL A 41 -44.43 -39.69 -1.77
N PRO A 42 -43.74 -39.98 -2.89
CA PRO A 42 -42.76 -41.07 -2.91
C PRO A 42 -41.57 -40.80 -1.97
N LEU A 43 -41.37 -39.55 -1.52
CA LEU A 43 -40.28 -39.19 -0.61
C LEU A 43 -40.49 -39.66 0.84
N ARG A 44 -41.71 -39.60 1.36
CA ARG A 44 -41.99 -39.92 2.78
C ARG A 44 -41.83 -41.43 3.04
N GLU A 45 -42.36 -42.26 2.14
CA GLU A 45 -42.19 -43.72 2.22
C GLU A 45 -40.73 -44.15 2.00
N ARG A 46 -40.03 -43.52 1.05
CA ARG A 46 -38.58 -43.73 0.89
C ARG A 46 -37.81 -43.36 2.15
N ALA A 47 -38.12 -42.22 2.77
CA ALA A 47 -37.48 -41.80 4.02
C ALA A 47 -37.75 -42.76 5.18
N VAL A 48 -38.97 -43.29 5.31
CA VAL A 48 -39.32 -44.27 6.34
C VAL A 48 -38.64 -45.62 6.09
N ASN A 49 -38.61 -46.10 4.84
CA ASN A 49 -37.93 -47.34 4.46
C ASN A 49 -36.40 -47.24 4.62
N LEU A 50 -35.81 -46.09 4.27
CA LEU A 50 -34.40 -45.77 4.53
C LEU A 50 -34.10 -45.69 6.03
N ALA A 51 -34.98 -45.06 6.82
CA ALA A 51 -34.82 -44.98 8.27
C ALA A 51 -34.91 -46.37 8.94
N LYS A 52 -35.79 -47.25 8.45
CA LYS A 52 -35.95 -48.62 8.95
C LYS A 52 -34.72 -49.48 8.67
N THR A 53 -34.05 -49.28 7.54
CA THR A 53 -32.76 -49.93 7.21
C THR A 53 -31.59 -49.37 8.02
N ILE A 54 -31.57 -48.06 8.27
CA ILE A 54 -30.56 -47.38 9.11
C ILE A 54 -30.71 -47.74 10.61
N SER A 55 -31.92 -48.07 11.05
CA SER A 55 -32.24 -48.37 12.46
C SER A 55 -31.81 -49.78 12.92
N HIS A 56 -31.21 -50.61 12.06
CA HIS A 56 -30.63 -51.88 12.50
C HIS A 56 -29.36 -51.63 13.35
N PRO A 57 -29.23 -52.23 14.56
CA PRO A 57 -28.08 -52.00 15.45
C PRO A 57 -26.73 -52.34 14.80
N ASN A 58 -26.71 -53.26 13.83
CA ASN A 58 -25.49 -53.63 13.09
C ASN A 58 -25.01 -52.52 12.13
N PHE A 59 -25.91 -51.66 11.64
CA PHE A 59 -25.54 -50.54 10.75
C PHE A 59 -24.63 -49.55 11.48
N TRP A 60 -24.99 -49.19 12.71
CA TRP A 60 -24.20 -48.27 13.54
C TRP A 60 -22.79 -48.81 13.81
N LEU A 61 -22.62 -50.11 14.02
CA LEU A 61 -21.31 -50.73 14.24
C LEU A 61 -20.42 -50.68 12.99
N VAL A 62 -20.96 -51.02 11.82
CA VAL A 62 -20.24 -50.95 10.53
C VAL A 62 -19.90 -49.49 10.17
N PHE A 63 -20.85 -48.57 10.39
CA PHE A 63 -20.66 -47.15 10.18
C PHE A 63 -19.57 -46.57 11.09
N LEU A 64 -19.56 -46.92 12.38
CA LEU A 64 -18.52 -46.48 13.31
C LEU A 64 -17.12 -46.95 12.86
N GLY A 65 -16.98 -48.18 12.40
CA GLY A 65 -15.71 -48.70 11.87
C GLY A 65 -15.27 -48.03 10.56
N TRP A 66 -16.21 -47.72 9.66
CA TRP A 66 -15.92 -46.93 8.46
C TRP A 66 -15.53 -45.50 8.81
N LEU A 67 -16.29 -44.85 9.69
CA LEU A 67 -16.05 -43.49 10.16
C LEU A 67 -14.67 -43.38 10.82
N GLU A 68 -14.29 -44.33 11.66
CA GLU A 68 -12.97 -44.38 12.28
C GLU A 68 -11.84 -44.38 11.22
N LYS A 69 -11.96 -45.20 10.17
CA LYS A 69 -10.98 -45.23 9.07
C LYS A 69 -10.95 -43.91 8.30
N THR A 70 -12.10 -43.28 8.07
CA THR A 70 -12.16 -41.97 7.40
C THR A 70 -11.54 -40.86 8.25
N LEU A 71 -11.77 -40.86 9.56
CA LEU A 71 -11.19 -39.89 10.50
C LEU A 71 -9.66 -40.03 10.58
N ARG A 72 -9.12 -41.25 10.54
CA ARG A 72 -7.66 -41.47 10.45
C ARG A 72 -7.07 -40.88 9.17
N LYS A 73 -7.74 -41.06 8.02
CA LYS A 73 -7.31 -40.46 6.74
C LYS A 73 -7.42 -38.93 6.78
N ALA A 74 -8.50 -38.40 7.34
CA ALA A 74 -8.69 -36.97 7.52
C ALA A 74 -7.59 -36.37 8.40
N ARG A 75 -7.21 -37.03 9.51
CA ARG A 75 -6.10 -36.61 10.36
C ARG A 75 -4.79 -36.46 9.59
N ILE A 76 -4.45 -37.43 8.75
CA ILE A 76 -3.22 -37.38 7.92
C ILE A 76 -3.30 -36.25 6.89
N LEU A 77 -4.48 -36.05 6.28
CA LEU A 77 -4.72 -34.94 5.35
C LEU A 77 -4.52 -33.59 6.05
N PHE A 78 -5.07 -33.41 7.26
CA PHE A 78 -4.87 -32.21 8.07
C PHE A 78 -3.40 -31.97 8.41
N LEU A 79 -2.66 -33.01 8.78
CA LEU A 79 -1.21 -32.88 9.02
C LEU A 79 -0.44 -32.44 7.76
N LYS A 80 -0.82 -32.93 6.58
CA LYS A 80 -0.22 -32.50 5.31
C LYS A 80 -0.57 -31.04 4.99
N LEU A 81 -1.81 -30.64 5.25
CA LEU A 81 -2.25 -29.25 5.10
C LEU A 81 -1.47 -28.33 6.03
N ASP A 82 -1.32 -28.69 7.31
CA ASP A 82 -0.53 -27.90 8.27
C ASP A 82 0.92 -27.74 7.82
N ASN A 83 1.56 -28.82 7.37
CA ASN A 83 2.93 -28.76 6.84
C ASN A 83 3.04 -27.87 5.60
N PHE A 84 2.04 -27.92 4.71
CA PHE A 84 1.98 -27.03 3.55
C PHE A 84 1.84 -25.56 3.96
N PHE A 85 0.98 -25.26 4.94
CA PHE A 85 0.83 -23.90 5.45
C PHE A 85 2.10 -23.39 6.15
N ILE A 86 2.80 -24.24 6.90
CA ILE A 86 4.10 -23.90 7.50
C ILE A 86 5.09 -23.50 6.39
N SER A 87 5.16 -24.27 5.30
CA SER A 87 6.02 -23.95 4.16
C SER A 87 5.64 -22.63 3.49
N LEU A 88 4.35 -22.36 3.30
CA LEU A 88 3.88 -21.08 2.75
C LEU A 88 4.21 -19.89 3.66
N ILE A 89 4.02 -20.04 4.98
CA ILE A 89 4.36 -19.00 5.95
C ILE A 89 5.87 -18.72 5.92
N ALA A 90 6.70 -19.76 5.87
CA ALA A 90 8.15 -19.62 5.76
C ALA A 90 8.55 -18.86 4.49
N LYS A 91 8.04 -19.27 3.33
CA LYS A 91 8.31 -18.62 2.04
C LYS A 91 7.81 -17.16 2.00
N SER A 92 6.67 -16.90 2.62
CA SER A 92 6.12 -15.54 2.73
C SER A 92 6.98 -14.65 3.62
N ARG A 93 7.53 -15.18 4.73
CA ARG A 93 8.41 -14.43 5.62
C ARG A 93 9.74 -14.10 4.95
N GLU A 94 10.34 -15.06 4.26
CA GLU A 94 11.59 -14.87 3.51
C GLU A 94 11.44 -13.78 2.44
N LYS A 95 10.37 -13.84 1.64
CA LYS A 95 10.08 -12.80 0.66
C LYS A 95 9.79 -11.45 1.31
N SER A 96 9.15 -11.43 2.48
CA SER A 96 8.92 -10.20 3.23
C SER A 96 10.23 -9.59 3.75
N SER A 97 11.19 -10.41 4.20
CA SER A 97 12.51 -9.91 4.61
C SER A 97 13.33 -9.40 3.43
N GLU A 98 13.32 -10.10 2.30
CA GLU A 98 13.99 -9.66 1.07
C GLU A 98 13.43 -8.32 0.57
N MET A 99 12.11 -8.17 0.58
CA MET A 99 11.46 -6.92 0.21
C MET A 99 11.76 -5.79 1.21
N ALA A 100 11.90 -6.11 2.50
CA ALA A 100 12.30 -5.13 3.50
C ALA A 100 13.75 -4.67 3.33
N GLU A 101 14.67 -5.56 2.95
CA GLU A 101 16.06 -5.20 2.63
C GLU A 101 16.15 -4.35 1.37
N LYS A 102 15.52 -4.79 0.26
CA LYS A 102 15.45 -4.01 -0.98
C LYS A 102 14.80 -2.65 -0.77
N SER A 103 13.79 -2.56 0.11
CA SER A 103 13.19 -1.29 0.47
C SER A 103 14.15 -0.39 1.25
N LYS A 104 14.93 -0.94 2.19
CA LYS A 104 15.97 -0.18 2.91
C LYS A 104 17.06 0.32 1.96
N GLU A 105 17.51 -0.50 1.00
CA GLU A 105 18.49 -0.13 -0.02
C GLU A 105 17.95 0.98 -0.93
N TRP A 106 16.76 0.80 -1.50
CA TRP A 106 16.12 1.82 -2.31
C TRP A 106 15.90 3.15 -1.57
N MET A 107 15.54 3.07 -0.28
CA MET A 107 15.40 4.25 0.58
C MET A 107 16.75 4.89 0.91
N SER A 108 17.82 4.11 1.11
CA SER A 108 19.16 4.63 1.38
C SER A 108 19.72 5.33 0.14
N GLU A 109 19.56 4.76 -1.05
CA GLU A 109 19.93 5.39 -2.32
C GLU A 109 19.21 6.72 -2.53
N ARG A 110 17.88 6.75 -2.39
CA ARG A 110 17.10 7.99 -2.53
C ARG A 110 17.49 9.02 -1.48
N ARG A 111 17.76 8.59 -0.24
CA ARG A 111 18.25 9.47 0.82
C ARG A 111 19.62 10.04 0.48
N MET A 112 20.53 9.23 -0.06
CA MET A 112 21.86 9.66 -0.49
C MET A 112 21.79 10.65 -1.64
N GLN A 113 20.93 10.42 -2.63
CA GLN A 113 20.68 11.39 -3.71
C GLN A 113 20.13 12.71 -3.18
N LYS A 114 19.17 12.66 -2.24
CA LYS A 114 18.62 13.86 -1.61
C LYS A 114 19.68 14.62 -0.82
N ILE A 115 20.48 13.93 -0.02
CA ILE A 115 21.59 14.53 0.75
C ILE A 115 22.63 15.13 -0.20
N GLY A 116 23.01 14.43 -1.26
CA GLY A 116 23.94 14.93 -2.27
C GLY A 116 23.44 16.20 -2.94
N LYS A 117 22.17 16.24 -3.34
CA LYS A 117 21.53 17.43 -3.91
C LYS A 117 21.51 18.59 -2.92
N LEU A 118 21.14 18.33 -1.66
CA LEU A 118 21.13 19.37 -0.62
C LEU A 118 22.53 19.93 -0.35
N LYS A 119 23.54 19.07 -0.30
CA LYS A 119 24.94 19.48 -0.14
C LYS A 119 25.38 20.36 -1.32
N MET A 120 25.12 19.94 -2.56
CA MET A 120 25.43 20.74 -3.75
C MET A 120 24.74 22.11 -3.73
N MET A 121 23.47 22.17 -3.31
CA MET A 121 22.74 23.44 -3.18
C MET A 121 23.33 24.35 -2.10
N ALA A 122 23.76 23.78 -0.97
CA ALA A 122 24.43 24.53 0.08
C ALA A 122 25.79 25.07 -0.38
N ASP A 123 26.58 24.26 -1.09
CA ASP A 123 27.86 24.67 -1.64
C ASP A 123 27.69 25.80 -2.67
N LEU A 124 26.70 25.68 -3.57
CA LEU A 124 26.36 26.74 -4.53
C LEU A 124 25.99 28.04 -3.82
N ARG A 125 25.12 27.98 -2.80
CA ARG A 125 24.73 29.14 -2.02
C ARG A 125 25.94 29.80 -1.35
N ARG A 126 26.81 29.01 -0.72
CA ARG A 126 28.04 29.50 -0.09
C ARG A 126 28.95 30.22 -1.09
N THR A 127 29.14 29.65 -2.29
CA THR A 127 29.95 30.30 -3.33
C THR A 127 29.32 31.59 -3.86
N ALA A 128 27.99 31.68 -3.86
CA ALA A 128 27.29 32.89 -4.28
C ALA A 128 27.45 34.00 -3.23
N GLU A 129 27.31 33.67 -1.95
CA GLU A 129 27.55 34.59 -0.82
C GLU A 129 29.02 35.09 -0.83
N GLU A 130 30.00 34.21 -1.04
CA GLU A 130 31.43 34.59 -1.16
C GLU A 130 31.70 35.56 -2.34
N LYS A 131 31.03 35.36 -3.49
CA LYS A 131 31.15 36.27 -4.65
C LYS A 131 30.52 37.63 -4.37
N GLU A 132 29.37 37.65 -3.72
CA GLU A 132 28.67 38.88 -3.35
C GLU A 132 29.56 39.75 -2.45
N GLU A 133 30.13 39.15 -1.40
CA GLU A 133 31.06 39.84 -0.50
C GLU A 133 32.28 40.39 -1.24
N MET A 134 32.84 39.63 -2.18
CA MET A 134 33.95 40.08 -3.02
C MET A 134 33.58 41.34 -3.81
N PHE A 135 32.46 41.34 -4.53
CA PHE A 135 32.03 42.49 -5.32
C PHE A 135 31.71 43.70 -4.44
N LEU A 136 31.04 43.48 -3.30
CA LEU A 136 30.79 44.54 -2.32
C LEU A 136 32.10 45.13 -1.76
N SER A 137 33.13 44.31 -1.57
CA SER A 137 34.46 44.80 -1.14
C SER A 137 35.13 45.66 -2.21
N ILE A 138 34.99 45.30 -3.49
CA ILE A 138 35.50 46.09 -4.62
C ILE A 138 34.78 47.43 -4.67
N LEU A 139 33.45 47.43 -4.53
CA LEU A 139 32.64 48.64 -4.52
C LEU A 139 32.92 49.55 -3.33
N LYS A 140 33.32 49.00 -2.17
CA LYS A 140 33.80 49.80 -1.03
C LYS A 140 35.11 50.53 -1.34
N GLN A 141 36.01 49.91 -2.09
CA GLN A 141 37.30 50.52 -2.47
C GLN A 141 37.15 51.48 -3.66
N ASN A 142 36.32 51.10 -4.64
CA ASN A 142 36.03 51.88 -5.83
C ASN A 142 34.51 51.94 -6.06
N PRO A 143 33.81 52.95 -5.51
CA PRO A 143 32.37 53.10 -5.65
C PRO A 143 31.89 53.38 -7.08
N ARG A 144 32.81 53.63 -8.03
CA ARG A 144 32.49 53.92 -9.44
C ARG A 144 32.89 52.76 -10.37
N ASP A 145 33.14 51.57 -9.83
CA ASP A 145 33.42 50.39 -10.64
C ASP A 145 32.13 49.84 -11.28
N ILE A 146 31.94 50.18 -12.56
CA ILE A 146 30.81 49.73 -13.38
C ILE A 146 30.78 48.21 -13.47
N LYS A 147 31.95 47.57 -13.61
CA LYS A 147 32.03 46.12 -13.81
C LYS A 147 31.58 45.38 -12.57
N ALA A 148 32.01 45.83 -11.39
CA ALA A 148 31.58 45.23 -10.13
C ALA A 148 30.06 45.34 -9.91
N TYR A 149 29.42 46.46 -10.26
CA TYR A 149 27.95 46.57 -10.21
C TYR A 149 27.24 45.63 -11.20
N LYS A 150 27.77 45.48 -12.42
CA LYS A 150 27.20 44.55 -13.41
C LYS A 150 27.33 43.09 -12.98
N ASP A 151 28.50 42.71 -12.48
CA ASP A 151 28.76 41.35 -12.03
C ASP A 151 27.91 41.02 -10.78
N LEU A 152 27.71 41.99 -9.88
CA LEU A 152 26.79 41.88 -8.75
C LEU A 152 25.32 41.76 -9.22
N GLY A 153 24.90 42.56 -10.19
CA GLY A 153 23.56 42.47 -10.80
C GLY A 153 23.31 41.12 -11.46
N GLN A 154 24.30 40.58 -12.18
CA GLN A 154 24.22 39.26 -12.78
C GLN A 154 24.18 38.15 -11.72
N LEU A 155 24.96 38.27 -10.64
CA LEU A 155 24.91 37.32 -9.53
C LEU A 155 23.50 37.27 -8.90
N TYR A 156 22.86 38.42 -8.70
CA TYR A 156 21.49 38.48 -8.20
C TYR A 156 20.47 37.92 -9.19
N MET A 157 20.67 38.10 -10.50
CA MET A 157 19.86 37.43 -11.53
C MET A 157 19.97 35.91 -11.45
N ASP A 158 21.18 35.38 -11.27
CA ASP A 158 21.43 33.94 -11.16
C ASP A 158 20.80 33.35 -9.89
N GLN A 159 20.68 34.15 -8.82
CA GLN A 159 19.97 33.79 -7.58
C GLN A 159 18.44 33.96 -7.70
N GLY A 160 17.93 34.54 -8.79
CA GLY A 160 16.52 34.87 -8.97
C GLY A 160 16.05 36.11 -8.19
N ASN A 161 16.95 36.86 -7.58
CA ASN A 161 16.64 38.09 -6.86
C ASN A 161 16.60 39.27 -7.83
N THR A 162 15.50 39.37 -8.57
CA THR A 162 15.32 40.40 -9.61
C THR A 162 15.24 41.82 -9.05
N HIS A 163 14.98 42.01 -7.75
CA HIS A 163 14.90 43.34 -7.14
C HIS A 163 16.29 43.95 -6.94
N ASP A 164 17.18 43.21 -6.29
CA ASP A 164 18.54 43.65 -6.03
C ASP A 164 19.38 43.68 -7.32
N ALA A 165 19.10 42.77 -8.26
CA ALA A 165 19.68 42.80 -9.60
C ALA A 165 19.40 44.13 -10.32
N GLU A 166 18.13 44.57 -10.33
CA GLU A 166 17.73 45.82 -10.98
C GLU A 166 18.39 47.03 -10.32
N ALA A 167 18.50 47.02 -8.99
CA ALA A 167 19.19 48.08 -8.26
C ALA A 167 20.68 48.16 -8.64
N ALA A 168 21.38 47.03 -8.69
CA ALA A 168 22.79 46.98 -9.08
C ALA A 168 23.03 47.48 -10.51
N PHE A 169 22.20 47.06 -11.48
CA PHE A 169 22.29 47.57 -12.86
C PHE A 169 21.92 49.07 -12.97
N LYS A 170 21.01 49.58 -12.14
CA LYS A 170 20.73 51.03 -12.09
C LYS A 170 21.92 51.82 -11.57
N GLU A 171 22.63 51.33 -10.55
CA GLU A 171 23.86 51.97 -10.08
C GLU A 171 24.95 51.96 -11.17
N SER A 172 25.08 50.88 -11.94
CA SER A 172 26.02 50.86 -13.08
C SER A 172 25.65 51.90 -14.14
N LEU A 173 24.35 52.07 -14.45
CA LEU A 173 23.86 53.06 -15.41
C LEU A 173 23.99 54.51 -14.94
N LYS A 174 23.98 54.78 -13.63
CA LYS A 174 24.28 56.13 -13.11
C LYS A 174 25.72 56.53 -13.42
N ILE A 175 26.64 55.57 -13.53
CA ILE A 175 28.04 55.81 -13.83
C ILE A 175 28.27 55.82 -15.35
N ASN A 176 27.67 54.87 -16.08
CA ASN A 176 27.68 54.82 -17.54
C ASN A 176 26.24 54.68 -18.10
N PRO A 177 25.59 55.81 -18.46
CA PRO A 177 24.21 55.80 -18.94
C PRO A 177 23.98 55.04 -20.25
N GLU A 178 25.04 54.82 -21.04
CA GLU A 178 24.96 54.17 -22.36
C GLU A 178 25.37 52.68 -22.30
N ASP A 179 25.43 52.07 -21.11
CA ASP A 179 25.75 50.65 -20.99
C ASP A 179 24.59 49.77 -21.48
N GLU A 180 24.65 49.39 -22.75
CA GLU A 180 23.66 48.54 -23.42
C GLU A 180 23.38 47.23 -22.66
N VAL A 181 24.39 46.64 -22.00
CA VAL A 181 24.21 45.39 -21.26
C VAL A 181 23.33 45.61 -20.04
N ALA A 182 23.57 46.69 -19.29
CA ALA A 182 22.77 47.00 -18.11
C ALA A 182 21.34 47.42 -18.48
N ILE A 183 21.16 48.16 -19.59
CA ILE A 183 19.84 48.49 -20.14
C ILE A 183 19.07 47.21 -20.50
N ALA A 184 19.69 46.32 -21.28
CA ALA A 184 19.08 45.07 -21.71
C ALA A 184 18.70 44.18 -20.51
N LYS A 185 19.55 44.11 -19.47
CA LYS A 185 19.27 43.33 -18.26
C LYS A 185 18.11 43.90 -17.44
N ILE A 186 17.97 45.22 -17.34
CA ILE A 186 16.82 45.84 -16.66
C ILE A 186 15.53 45.61 -17.45
N GLU A 187 15.58 45.67 -18.78
CA GLU A 187 14.42 45.37 -19.62
C GLU A 187 14.00 43.89 -19.48
N GLU A 188 14.97 42.97 -19.46
CA GLU A 188 14.74 41.54 -19.16
C GLU A 188 14.03 41.36 -17.81
N ILE A 189 14.50 42.03 -16.75
CA ILE A 189 13.88 41.99 -15.41
C ILE A 189 12.43 42.52 -15.43
N LYS A 190 12.16 43.62 -16.13
CA LYS A 190 10.81 44.19 -16.24
C LYS A 190 9.85 43.23 -16.93
N ASN A 191 10.27 42.66 -18.06
CA ASN A 191 9.48 41.68 -18.81
C ASN A 191 9.16 40.44 -17.96
N LEU A 192 10.12 39.97 -17.14
CA LEU A 192 9.88 38.86 -16.20
C LEU A 192 8.81 39.20 -15.15
N ARG A 193 8.79 40.42 -14.62
CA ARG A 193 7.75 40.85 -13.64
C ARG A 193 6.38 41.06 -14.28
N GLU A 194 6.31 41.61 -15.48
CA GLU A 194 5.05 41.80 -16.21
C GLU A 194 4.39 40.45 -16.55
N ASN A 195 5.17 39.46 -17.00
CA ASN A 195 4.66 38.12 -17.28
C ASN A 195 4.19 37.37 -16.03
N HIS A 196 4.72 37.69 -14.85
CA HIS A 196 4.30 37.09 -13.57
C HIS A 196 3.13 37.81 -12.89
N SER A 197 2.81 39.04 -13.29
CA SER A 197 1.64 39.78 -12.77
C SER A 197 0.38 39.59 -13.62
N GLY A 198 0.50 38.94 -14.79
CA GLY A 198 -0.61 38.59 -15.68
C GLY A 198 -1.19 37.17 -15.52
N GLN A 199 -0.78 36.40 -14.51
CA GLN A 199 -1.31 35.07 -14.15
C GLN A 199 -1.97 35.08 -12.78
#